data_AF-A0A383RFG2-F1
#
_entry.id   AF-A0A383RFG2-F1
#
_cell.length_a   1.000
_cell.length_b   1.000
_cell.length_c   1.000
_cell.angle_alpha   90.00
_cell.angle_beta   90.00
_cell.angle_gamma   90.00
#
_symmetry.space_group_name_H-M   'P 1'
#
loop_
_entity.id
_entity.type
_entity.pdbx_description
1 polymer ?
#
loop_
_entity_poly.entity_id
_entity_poly.type
_entity_poly.pdbx_seq_one_letter_code
_entity_poly.pdbx_strand_id
1 'polypeptide(L)'
;MGKKRRTAAAPTQAATEKPATLKDLLSPDVLNKLKTQAKELQVQEDTRKEQERQKAEEARRAEQKKLDNNFEYLLNNSSLDWRKYKK
;
A
#
# COMPACT_ATOMS: atom_id res chain seq x y z
N MET A 1 15.66 80.54 -5.71
CA MET A 1 16.38 79.27 -5.93
C MET A 1 15.74 78.15 -5.11
N GLY A 2 14.66 77.53 -5.60
CA GLY A 2 13.99 76.40 -4.93
C GLY A 2 14.40 75.08 -5.59
N LYS A 3 15.26 74.28 -4.95
CA LYS A 3 15.72 72.99 -5.47
C LYS A 3 14.63 71.92 -5.29
N LYS A 4 13.92 71.60 -6.38
CA LYS A 4 12.97 70.49 -6.51
C LYS A 4 13.73 69.16 -6.37
N ARG A 5 13.58 68.46 -5.23
CA ARG A 5 14.11 67.10 -5.03
C ARG A 5 13.16 66.11 -5.71
N ARG A 6 13.54 65.62 -6.87
CA ARG A 6 12.95 64.43 -7.51
C ARG A 6 13.49 63.20 -6.77
N THR A 7 12.66 62.54 -5.99
CA THR A 7 12.95 61.21 -5.46
C THR A 7 12.74 60.21 -6.59
N ALA A 8 13.83 59.61 -7.06
CA ALA A 8 13.81 58.50 -8.00
C ALA A 8 13.10 57.31 -7.36
N ALA A 9 12.11 56.76 -8.07
CA ALA A 9 11.48 55.50 -7.72
C ALA A 9 12.52 54.38 -7.84
N ALA A 10 12.65 53.57 -6.79
CA ALA A 10 13.42 52.33 -6.83
C ALA A 10 12.78 51.35 -7.83
N PRO A 11 13.57 50.56 -8.59
CA PRO A 11 13.01 49.54 -9.46
C PRO A 11 12.43 48.42 -8.60
N THR A 12 11.11 48.24 -8.67
CA THR A 12 10.43 47.04 -8.21
C THR A 12 10.94 45.86 -9.04
N GLN A 13 11.86 45.10 -8.48
CA GLN A 13 12.18 43.76 -8.94
C GLN A 13 11.02 42.83 -8.58
N ALA A 14 9.92 42.94 -9.32
CA ALA A 14 8.92 41.88 -9.40
C ALA A 14 9.47 40.82 -10.36
N ALA A 15 10.56 40.17 -9.95
CA ALA A 15 11.02 38.96 -10.59
C ALA A 15 10.09 37.85 -10.14
N THR A 16 8.99 37.71 -10.89
CA THR A 16 8.19 36.50 -11.09
C THR A 16 8.74 35.27 -10.36
N GLU A 17 8.35 35.13 -9.08
CA GLU A 17 8.53 33.89 -8.33
C GLU A 17 7.54 32.87 -8.88
N LYS A 18 7.87 32.30 -10.04
CA LYS A 18 7.29 31.01 -10.42
C LYS A 18 7.68 30.05 -9.29
N PRO A 19 6.71 29.35 -8.66
CA PRO A 19 7.07 28.35 -7.67
C PRO A 19 7.95 27.35 -8.40
N ALA A 20 9.25 27.33 -8.10
CA ALA A 20 10.10 26.21 -8.45
C ALA A 20 9.40 25.01 -7.83
N THR A 21 8.68 24.25 -8.65
CA THR A 21 7.97 23.07 -8.18
C THR A 21 8.98 22.24 -7.43
N LEU A 22 8.65 21.68 -6.27
CA LEU A 22 9.60 20.92 -5.43
C LEU A 22 10.41 19.85 -6.20
N LYS A 23 9.93 19.44 -7.37
CA LYS A 23 10.61 18.57 -8.35
C LYS A 23 11.84 19.17 -9.03
N ASP A 24 11.93 20.49 -9.10
CA ASP A 24 13.00 21.27 -9.75
C ASP A 24 14.11 21.66 -8.75
N LEU A 25 13.77 21.72 -7.45
CA LEU A 25 14.72 21.88 -6.35
C LEU A 25 15.33 20.54 -5.91
N LEU A 26 14.60 19.43 -6.08
CA LEU A 26 15.10 18.10 -5.77
C LEU A 26 15.89 17.57 -6.97
N SER A 27 17.18 17.31 -6.80
CA SER A 27 18.00 16.71 -7.86
C SER A 27 17.33 15.43 -8.40
N PRO A 28 17.28 15.21 -9.71
CA PRO A 28 16.64 14.03 -10.32
C PRO A 28 17.13 12.70 -9.74
N ASP A 29 18.39 12.67 -9.28
CA ASP A 29 19.00 11.55 -8.57
C ASP A 29 18.28 11.20 -7.25
N VAL A 30 17.90 12.20 -6.45
CA VAL A 30 17.15 12.00 -5.19
C VAL A 30 15.74 11.52 -5.46
N LEU A 31 15.08 12.05 -6.50
CA LEU A 31 13.76 11.56 -6.93
C LEU A 31 13.81 10.11 -7.40
N ASN A 32 14.87 9.72 -8.11
CA ASN A 32 15.05 8.33 -8.54
C ASN A 32 15.29 7.40 -7.34
N LYS A 33 16.14 7.79 -6.39
CA LYS A 33 16.35 7.04 -5.14
C LYS A 33 15.05 6.85 -4.36
N LEU A 34 14.26 7.92 -4.23
CA LEU A 34 12.97 7.85 -3.53
C LEU A 34 11.97 6.93 -4.24
N LYS A 35 11.91 6.97 -5.58
CA LYS A 35 11.07 6.05 -6.36
C LYS A 35 11.51 4.60 -6.21
N THR A 36 12.81 4.34 -6.17
CA THR A 36 13.35 2.99 -5.96
C THR A 36 12.97 2.48 -4.57
N GLN A 37 13.15 3.29 -3.53
CA GLN A 37 12.74 2.94 -2.16
C GLN A 37 11.23 2.75 -2.03
N ALA A 38 10.43 3.60 -2.66
CA ALA A 38 8.97 3.47 -2.67
C ALA A 38 8.52 2.16 -3.33
N LYS A 39 9.15 1.78 -4.45
CA LYS A 39 8.88 0.50 -5.12
C LYS A 39 9.27 -0.68 -4.23
N GLU A 40 10.43 -0.61 -3.56
CA GLU A 40 10.92 -1.65 -2.67
C GLU A 40 9.98 -1.86 -1.48
N LEU A 41 9.53 -0.77 -0.85
CA LEU A 41 8.53 -0.84 0.22
C LEU A 41 7.20 -1.40 -0.25
N GLN A 42 6.76 -1.04 -1.45
CA GLN A 42 5.52 -1.57 -2.01
C GLN A 42 5.60 -3.08 -2.27
N VAL A 43 6.72 -3.56 -2.79
CA VAL A 43 6.97 -5.00 -2.96
C VAL A 43 6.99 -5.74 -1.62
N GLN A 44 7.58 -5.15 -0.58
CA GLN A 44 7.59 -5.74 0.76
C GLN A 44 6.18 -5.82 1.36
N GLU A 45 5.38 -4.77 1.23
CA GLU A 45 4.00 -4.74 1.71
C GLU A 45 3.12 -5.76 0.97
N ASP A 46 3.26 -5.86 -0.35
CA ASP A 46 2.52 -6.85 -1.14
C ASP A 46 2.94 -8.28 -0.78
N THR A 47 4.24 -8.51 -0.56
CA THR A 47 4.76 -9.80 -0.09
C THR A 47 4.20 -10.17 1.29
N ARG A 48 4.13 -9.20 2.21
CA ARG A 48 3.60 -9.43 3.56
C ARG A 48 2.11 -9.79 3.53
N LYS A 49 1.32 -9.08 2.72
CA LYS A 49 -0.11 -9.38 2.54
C LYS A 49 -0.32 -10.75 1.93
N GLU A 50 0.47 -11.11 0.92
CA GLU A 50 0.38 -12.41 0.28
C GLU A 50 0.75 -13.55 1.26
N GLN A 51 1.80 -13.37 2.06
CA GLN A 51 2.16 -14.34 3.10
C GLN A 51 1.07 -14.50 4.17
N GLU A 52 0.39 -13.42 4.56
CA GLU A 52 -0.72 -13.48 5.51
C GLU A 52 -1.91 -14.24 4.93
N ARG A 53 -2.23 -14.00 3.65
CA ARG A 53 -3.26 -14.75 2.94
C ARG A 53 -2.94 -16.24 2.84
N GLN A 54 -1.71 -16.58 2.48
CA GLN A 54 -1.26 -17.97 2.38
C GLN A 54 -1.35 -18.68 3.74
N LYS A 55 -0.89 -18.03 4.82
CA LYS A 55 -1.01 -18.58 6.18
C LYS A 55 -2.47 -18.80 6.60
N ALA A 56 -3.37 -17.87 6.26
CA ALA A 56 -4.78 -18.02 6.54
C ALA A 56 -5.41 -19.20 5.77
N GLU A 57 -5.08 -19.33 4.48
CA GLU A 57 -5.56 -20.44 3.65
C GLU A 57 -5.01 -21.81 4.12
N GLU A 58 -3.74 -21.87 4.52
CA GLU A 58 -3.13 -23.06 5.11
C GLU A 58 -3.77 -23.44 6.44
N ALA A 59 -4.04 -22.47 7.31
CA ALA A 59 -4.74 -22.69 8.59
C ALA A 59 -6.15 -23.25 8.34
N ARG A 60 -6.91 -22.64 7.42
CA ARG A 60 -8.25 -23.15 7.06
C ARG A 60 -8.18 -24.56 6.48
N ARG A 61 -7.19 -24.85 5.64
CA ARG A 61 -7.00 -26.20 5.08
C ARG A 61 -6.63 -27.21 6.16
N ALA A 62 -5.79 -26.83 7.12
CA ALA A 62 -5.40 -27.70 8.23
C ALA A 62 -6.59 -27.97 9.17
N GLU A 63 -7.40 -26.96 9.46
CA GLU A 63 -8.65 -27.11 10.22
C GLU A 63 -9.65 -27.98 9.49
N GLN A 64 -9.87 -27.76 8.19
CA GLN A 64 -10.73 -28.59 7.37
C GLN A 64 -10.27 -30.06 7.41
N LYS A 65 -8.96 -30.31 7.23
CA LYS A 65 -8.40 -31.66 7.36
C LYS A 65 -8.62 -32.26 8.75
N LYS A 66 -8.52 -31.48 9.82
CA LYS A 66 -8.80 -31.98 11.19
C LYS A 66 -10.27 -32.33 11.35
N LEU A 67 -11.18 -31.51 10.82
CA LEU A 67 -12.62 -31.75 10.84
C LEU A 67 -13.00 -32.97 10.01
N ASP A 68 -12.40 -33.14 8.83
CA ASP A 68 -12.59 -34.29 7.95
C ASP A 68 -12.06 -35.59 8.59
N ASN A 69 -11.08 -35.52 9.50
CA ASN A 69 -10.62 -36.65 10.28
C ASN A 69 -11.39 -36.84 11.59
N ASN A 70 -12.18 -35.85 12.01
CA ASN A 70 -12.97 -35.93 13.24
C ASN A 70 -14.31 -36.62 12.94
N PHE A 71 -14.44 -37.86 13.41
CA PHE A 71 -15.61 -38.68 13.19
C PHE A 71 -16.90 -38.07 13.77
N GLU A 72 -16.82 -37.31 14.87
CA GLU A 72 -17.97 -36.63 15.45
C GLU A 72 -18.47 -35.48 14.56
N TYR A 73 -17.55 -34.71 13.99
CA TYR A 73 -17.88 -33.66 13.04
C TYR A 73 -18.47 -34.26 11.75
N LEU A 74 -17.85 -35.30 11.22
CA LEU A 74 -18.36 -36.03 10.07
C LEU A 74 -19.75 -36.61 10.32
N LEU A 75 -19.99 -37.23 11.48
CA LEU A 75 -21.28 -37.85 11.80
C LEU A 75 -22.40 -36.82 11.93
N ASN A 76 -22.13 -35.67 12.53
CA ASN A 76 -23.13 -34.62 12.72
C ASN A 76 -23.41 -33.80 11.44
N ASN A 77 -22.42 -33.65 10.55
CA ASN A 77 -22.56 -32.86 9.32
C ASN A 77 -22.85 -33.71 8.07
N SER A 78 -22.65 -35.02 8.14
CA SER A 78 -22.97 -35.94 7.05
C SER A 78 -24.45 -36.33 7.12
N SER A 79 -25.20 -36.09 6.04
CA SER A 79 -26.60 -36.53 5.89
C SER A 79 -26.74 -38.02 5.53
N LEU A 80 -25.70 -38.82 5.80
CA LEU A 80 -25.70 -40.24 5.48
C LEU A 80 -26.66 -41.02 6.38
N ASP A 81 -27.84 -41.28 5.84
CA ASP A 81 -28.83 -42.15 6.44
C ASP A 81 -28.50 -43.61 6.10
N TRP A 82 -27.74 -44.27 6.99
CA TRP A 82 -27.23 -45.64 6.81
C TRP A 82 -28.33 -46.69 6.54
N ARG A 83 -29.57 -46.41 6.92
CA ARG A 83 -30.75 -47.22 6.62
C ARG A 83 -31.02 -47.35 5.12
N LYS A 84 -30.57 -46.39 4.31
CA LYS A 84 -30.73 -46.39 2.85
C LYS A 84 -29.74 -47.32 2.13
N TYR A 85 -28.63 -47.66 2.78
CA TYR A 85 -27.53 -48.44 2.18
C TYR A 85 -27.48 -49.88 2.66
N LYS A 86 -28.23 -50.22 3.70
CA LYS A 86 -28.35 -51.58 4.22
C LYS A 86 -29.57 -52.26 3.58
N LYS A 87 -29.35 -53.03 2.51
CA LYS A 87 -30.31 -53.99 1.97
C LYS A 87 -29.98 -55.39 2.50
#